data_AF-A0A942PPJ2-F1
#
_entry.id   AF-A0A942PPJ2-F1
#
_cell.length_a   1.000
_cell.length_b   1.000
_cell.length_c   1.000
_cell.angle_alpha   90.00
_cell.angle_beta   90.00
_cell.angle_gamma   90.00
#
_symmetry.space_group_name_H-M   'P 1'
#
loop_
_entity.id
_entity.type
_entity.pdbx_description
1 polymer ?
#
loop_
_entity_poly.entity_id
_entity_poly.type
_entity_poly.pdbx_seq_one_letter_code
_entity_poly.pdbx_strand_id
1 'polypeptide(L)'
;MSAFVNIDGCRALVSFQLNFSRAILKLGSKKIMLVNMKNDVGLVREVKVGFSWTGFFFGGFPFFFRGIPLYGVAWVVLSLLTLGFSNLILAFLINKQTAHYYLEHGYKPVGEGWALAGQKWGIAVPAAVAP
;
A
#
# COMPACT_ATOMS: atom_id res chain seq x y z
N MET A 1 -61.37 -12.25 8.30
CA MET A 1 -60.28 -12.08 9.29
C MET A 1 -59.01 -11.84 8.49
N SER A 2 -58.77 -10.57 8.16
CA SER A 2 -57.77 -10.15 7.18
C SER A 2 -56.38 -10.16 7.84
N ALA A 3 -55.52 -11.07 7.42
CA ALA A 3 -54.12 -11.05 7.80
C ALA A 3 -53.47 -9.84 7.14
N PHE A 4 -53.38 -8.73 7.86
CA PHE A 4 -52.48 -7.63 7.52
C PHE A 4 -51.05 -8.17 7.60
N VAL A 5 -50.53 -8.64 6.46
CA VAL A 5 -49.11 -8.89 6.29
C VAL A 5 -48.40 -7.55 6.51
N ASN A 6 -47.62 -7.47 7.58
CA ASN A 6 -46.88 -6.28 8.00
C ASN A 6 -45.81 -5.96 6.94
N ILE A 7 -46.19 -5.13 5.96
CA ILE A 7 -45.36 -4.67 4.84
C ILE A 7 -44.10 -3.93 5.33
N ASP A 8 -44.18 -3.29 6.49
CA ASP A 8 -43.07 -2.51 7.06
C ASP A 8 -41.94 -3.43 7.56
N GLY A 9 -42.28 -4.58 8.15
CA GLY A 9 -41.30 -5.60 8.54
C GLY A 9 -40.55 -6.18 7.33
N CYS A 10 -41.24 -6.40 6.21
CA CYS A 10 -40.61 -6.90 4.99
C CYS A 10 -39.66 -5.87 4.35
N ARG A 11 -40.04 -4.58 4.33
CA ARG A 11 -39.17 -3.48 3.88
C ARG A 11 -37.94 -3.29 4.76
N ALA A 12 -38.08 -3.47 6.08
CA ALA A 12 -36.97 -3.38 7.02
C ALA A 12 -35.94 -4.50 6.80
N LEU A 13 -36.41 -5.74 6.58
CA LEU A 13 -35.53 -6.88 6.31
C LEU A 13 -34.78 -6.74 4.98
N VAL A 14 -35.45 -6.30 3.91
CA VAL A 14 -34.80 -6.05 2.62
C VAL A 14 -33.80 -4.90 2.71
N SER A 15 -34.14 -3.82 3.42
CA SER A 15 -33.21 -2.68 3.61
C SER A 15 -32.00 -3.07 4.44
N PHE A 16 -32.17 -3.89 5.49
CA PHE A 16 -31.08 -4.42 6.30
C PHE A 16 -30.16 -5.32 5.47
N GLN A 17 -30.72 -6.24 4.67
CA GLN A 17 -29.94 -7.12 3.80
C GLN A 17 -29.15 -6.30 2.76
N LEU A 18 -29.77 -5.31 2.12
CA LEU A 18 -29.11 -4.43 1.16
C LEU A 18 -28.00 -3.59 1.79
N ASN A 19 -28.22 -3.03 2.99
CA ASN A 19 -27.21 -2.25 3.70
C ASN A 19 -26.05 -3.11 4.19
N PHE A 20 -26.32 -4.33 4.65
CA PHE A 20 -25.30 -5.30 5.02
C PHE A 20 -24.47 -5.72 3.79
N SER A 21 -25.12 -6.03 2.66
CA SER A 21 -24.43 -6.34 1.41
C SER A 21 -23.57 -5.17 0.92
N ARG A 22 -24.04 -3.92 1.01
CA ARG A 22 -23.24 -2.71 0.71
C ARG A 22 -22.07 -2.53 1.67
N ALA A 23 -22.24 -2.84 2.96
CA ALA A 23 -21.17 -2.78 3.95
C ALA A 23 -20.08 -3.83 3.68
N ILE A 24 -20.49 -5.07 3.35
CA ILE A 24 -19.58 -6.16 2.96
C ILE A 24 -18.80 -5.77 1.70
N LEU A 25 -19.47 -5.22 0.68
CA LEU A 25 -18.80 -4.74 -0.54
C LEU A 25 -17.81 -3.60 -0.27
N LYS A 26 -18.15 -2.66 0.63
CA LYS A 26 -17.24 -1.59 1.05
C LYS A 26 -16.02 -2.11 1.81
N LEU A 27 -16.18 -3.17 2.61
CA LEU A 27 -15.08 -3.80 3.35
C LEU A 27 -14.16 -4.62 2.43
N GLY A 28 -14.70 -5.32 1.43
CA GLY A 28 -13.93 -6.08 0.44
C GLY A 28 -13.15 -5.19 -0.54
N SER A 29 -13.62 -3.98 -0.80
CA SER A 29 -13.00 -3.00 -1.71
C SER A 29 -11.95 -2.11 -1.04
N LYS A 30 -11.14 -2.64 -0.10
CA LYS A 30 -10.00 -1.87 0.42
C LYS A 30 -8.91 -1.80 -0.65
N LYS A 31 -8.93 -0.73 -1.46
CA LYS A 31 -7.96 -0.46 -2.52
C LYS A 31 -6.54 -0.55 -1.95
N ILE A 32 -5.71 -1.44 -2.49
CA ILE A 32 -4.29 -1.47 -2.18
C ILE A 32 -3.71 -0.14 -2.67
N MET A 33 -3.12 0.63 -1.77
CA MET A 33 -2.51 1.91 -2.12
C MET A 33 -1.21 1.66 -2.85
N LEU A 34 -1.25 1.82 -4.17
CA LEU A 34 -0.12 1.78 -5.08
C LEU A 34 0.18 3.20 -5.54
N VAL A 35 1.45 3.58 -5.45
CA VAL A 35 1.96 4.85 -5.93
C VAL A 35 2.77 4.57 -7.18
N ASN A 36 2.43 5.24 -8.28
CA ASN A 36 3.26 5.25 -9.47
C ASN A 36 4.32 6.33 -9.32
N MET A 37 5.56 6.01 -9.64
CA MET A 37 6.67 6.96 -9.67
C MET A 37 7.30 6.93 -11.04
N LYS A 38 7.44 8.09 -11.68
CA LYS A 38 7.94 8.25 -13.04
C LYS A 38 9.23 9.06 -13.04
N ASN A 39 10.26 8.57 -13.73
CA ASN A 39 11.48 9.32 -13.98
C ASN A 39 11.35 10.17 -15.26
N ASP A 40 12.23 11.15 -15.44
CA ASP A 40 12.28 12.03 -16.61
C ASP A 40 12.55 11.26 -17.92
N VAL A 41 13.21 10.10 -17.83
CA VAL A 41 13.45 9.14 -18.95
C VAL A 41 12.19 8.33 -19.32
N GLY A 42 11.09 8.47 -18.57
CA GLY A 42 9.83 7.78 -18.81
C GLY A 42 9.68 6.44 -18.10
N LEU A 43 10.66 6.00 -17.31
CA LEU A 43 10.56 4.78 -16.49
C LEU A 43 9.52 4.96 -15.39
N VAL A 44 8.51 4.09 -15.36
CA VAL A 44 7.47 4.05 -14.32
C VAL A 44 7.73 2.86 -13.38
N ARG A 45 7.68 3.12 -12.07
CA ARG A 45 7.84 2.13 -11.01
C ARG A 45 6.67 2.23 -10.03
N GLU A 46 6.13 1.08 -9.66
CA GLU A 46 5.05 0.98 -8.68
C GLU A 46 5.61 0.72 -7.28
N VAL A 47 5.15 1.50 -6.30
CA VAL A 47 5.49 1.32 -4.90
C VAL A 47 4.22 1.11 -4.09
N LYS A 48 4.13 -0.04 -3.41
CA LYS A 48 3.04 -0.36 -2.50
C LYS A 48 3.22 0.35 -1.17
N VAL A 49 2.17 0.96 -0.64
CA VAL A 49 2.19 1.57 0.70
C VAL A 49 1.81 0.54 1.77
N GLY A 50 2.66 0.38 2.79
CA GLY A 50 2.41 -0.50 3.94
C GLY A 50 3.27 -1.76 3.97
N PHE A 51 2.70 -2.86 4.43
CA PHE A 51 3.42 -4.12 4.67
C PHE A 51 3.86 -4.82 3.36
N SER A 52 5.11 -5.26 3.33
CA SER A 52 5.72 -6.01 2.24
C SER A 52 5.92 -7.48 2.62
N TRP A 53 5.12 -8.35 2.00
CA TRP A 53 5.29 -9.80 2.12
C TRP A 53 6.67 -10.27 1.64
N THR A 54 7.18 -9.66 0.57
CA THR A 54 8.50 -10.01 0.03
C THR A 54 9.64 -9.68 0.99
N GLY A 55 9.57 -8.53 1.68
CA GLY A 55 10.59 -8.15 2.68
C GLY A 55 10.52 -9.01 3.94
N PHE A 56 9.33 -9.50 4.29
CA PHE A 56 9.13 -10.38 5.44
C PHE A 56 9.79 -11.75 5.24
N PHE A 57 9.57 -12.40 4.10
CA PHE A 57 10.11 -13.75 3.86
C PHE A 57 11.55 -13.76 3.32
N PHE A 58 11.92 -12.76 2.52
CA PHE A 58 13.20 -12.75 1.80
C PHE A 58 14.17 -11.67 2.28
N GLY A 59 13.86 -10.97 3.38
CA GLY A 59 14.75 -9.95 3.94
C GLY A 59 15.18 -8.90 2.91
N GLY A 60 16.50 -8.77 2.72
CA GLY A 60 17.10 -7.78 1.80
C GLY A 60 17.07 -8.16 0.32
N PHE A 61 16.75 -9.42 -0.06
CA PHE A 61 16.75 -9.84 -1.47
C PHE A 61 15.86 -9.00 -2.40
N PRO A 62 14.66 -8.55 -2.00
CA PRO A 62 13.79 -7.76 -2.85
C PRO A 62 14.37 -6.39 -3.27
N PHE A 63 15.42 -5.89 -2.62
CA PHE A 63 16.10 -4.66 -3.04
C PHE A 63 16.92 -4.82 -4.32
N PHE A 64 17.48 -6.01 -4.57
CA PHE A 64 18.25 -6.27 -5.80
C PHE A 64 17.34 -6.17 -7.03
N PHE A 65 16.15 -6.77 -6.97
CA PHE A 65 15.15 -6.68 -8.04
C PHE A 65 14.57 -5.27 -8.22
N ARG A 66 14.66 -4.41 -7.20
CA ARG A 66 14.24 -3.00 -7.26
C ARG A 66 15.31 -2.06 -7.81
N GLY A 67 16.52 -2.57 -8.07
CA GLY A 67 17.66 -1.77 -8.54
C GLY A 67 18.39 -1.03 -7.43
N ILE A 68 18.29 -1.49 -6.17
CA ILE A 68 18.89 -0.84 -5.00
C ILE A 68 19.83 -1.82 -4.25
N PRO A 69 20.92 -2.30 -4.87
CA PRO A 69 21.70 -3.42 -4.34
C PRO A 69 22.38 -3.11 -3.00
N LEU A 70 22.80 -1.87 -2.75
CA LEU A 70 23.51 -1.49 -1.52
C LEU A 70 22.65 -1.69 -0.26
N TYR A 71 21.38 -1.28 -0.31
CA TYR A 71 20.43 -1.53 0.78
C TYR A 71 20.13 -3.03 0.92
N GLY A 72 20.06 -3.75 -0.20
CA GLY A 72 19.89 -5.21 -0.19
C GLY A 72 20.98 -5.93 0.58
N VAL A 73 22.26 -5.62 0.30
CA VAL A 73 23.41 -6.21 1.00
C VAL A 73 23.37 -5.87 2.49
N ALA A 74 23.13 -4.60 2.85
CA ALA A 74 23.09 -4.18 4.26
C ALA A 74 22.02 -4.95 5.05
N TRP A 75 20.82 -5.12 4.49
CA TRP A 75 19.74 -5.87 5.13
C TRP A 75 19.98 -7.37 5.15
N VAL A 76 20.65 -7.95 4.15
CA VAL A 76 21.05 -9.35 4.18
C VAL A 76 22.02 -9.60 5.33
N VAL A 77 23.06 -8.77 5.48
CA VAL A 77 24.02 -8.87 6.60
C VAL A 77 23.30 -8.72 7.95
N LEU A 78 22.43 -7.72 8.09
CA LEU A 78 21.66 -7.53 9.32
C LEU A 78 20.74 -8.72 9.63
N SER A 79 20.14 -9.32 8.60
CA SER A 79 19.32 -10.52 8.76
C SER A 79 20.13 -11.72 9.22
N LEU A 80 21.38 -11.87 8.77
CA LEU A 80 22.26 -12.93 9.26
C LEU A 80 22.64 -12.71 10.72
N LEU A 81 22.95 -11.46 11.12
CA LEU A 81 23.29 -11.12 12.50
C LEU A 81 22.11 -11.26 13.47
N THR A 82 20.89 -11.02 13.01
CA THR A 82 19.66 -11.10 13.82
C THR A 82 18.90 -12.42 13.63
N LEU A 83 19.49 -13.41 12.94
CA LEU A 83 18.86 -14.69 12.61
C LEU A 83 17.47 -14.53 11.94
N GLY A 84 17.32 -13.50 11.10
CA GLY A 84 16.11 -13.20 10.35
C GLY A 84 15.09 -12.33 11.08
N PHE A 85 15.31 -12.00 12.37
CA PHE A 85 14.36 -11.19 13.13
C PHE A 85 14.21 -9.76 12.58
N SER A 86 15.27 -9.23 11.96
CA SER A 86 15.22 -7.94 11.26
C SER A 86 14.17 -7.90 10.14
N ASN A 87 13.79 -9.04 9.57
CA ASN A 87 12.83 -9.11 8.46
C ASN A 87 11.42 -8.68 8.88
N LEU A 88 11.05 -8.89 10.15
CA LEU A 88 9.79 -8.42 10.73
C LEU A 88 9.67 -6.89 10.64
N ILE A 89 10.74 -6.21 11.02
CA ILE A 89 10.82 -4.74 10.99
C ILE A 89 10.94 -4.26 9.53
N LEU A 90 11.78 -4.93 8.73
CA LEU A 90 12.00 -4.61 7.34
C LEU A 90 10.71 -4.64 6.50
N ALA A 91 9.81 -5.57 6.77
CA ALA A 91 8.55 -5.68 6.05
C ALA A 91 7.72 -4.39 6.06
N PHE A 92 7.86 -3.56 7.10
CA PHE A 92 7.21 -2.25 7.19
C PHE A 92 8.05 -1.12 6.57
N LEU A 93 9.38 -1.24 6.59
CA LEU A 93 10.30 -0.18 6.17
C LEU A 93 10.66 -0.24 4.68
N ILE A 94 10.76 -1.43 4.08
CA ILE A 94 11.30 -1.62 2.72
C ILE A 94 10.59 -0.76 1.67
N ASN A 95 9.26 -0.66 1.74
CA ASN A 95 8.48 0.13 0.80
C ASN A 95 8.72 1.62 0.96
N LYS A 96 8.82 2.11 2.20
CA LYS A 96 9.16 3.49 2.50
C LYS A 96 10.58 3.82 2.00
N GLN A 97 11.56 2.97 2.30
CA GLN A 97 12.94 3.15 1.84
C GLN A 97 13.05 3.19 0.32
N THR A 98 12.31 2.31 -0.37
CA THR A 98 12.24 2.30 -1.84
C THR A 98 11.69 3.63 -2.38
N ALA A 99 10.61 4.16 -1.78
CA ALA A 99 10.04 5.43 -2.21
C ALA A 99 11.02 6.60 -2.03
N HIS A 100 11.70 6.68 -0.88
CA HIS A 100 12.73 7.70 -0.65
C HIS A 100 13.86 7.62 -1.67
N TYR A 101 14.37 6.41 -1.91
CA TYR A 101 15.44 6.20 -2.89
C TYR A 101 15.02 6.68 -4.29
N TYR A 102 13.81 6.36 -4.74
CA TYR A 102 13.34 6.82 -6.04
C TYR A 102 13.22 8.34 -6.11
N LEU A 103 12.73 9.00 -5.07
CA LEU A 103 12.65 10.46 -5.02
C LEU A 103 14.03 11.11 -5.09
N GLU A 104 15.01 10.57 -4.37
CA GLU A 104 16.41 11.02 -4.41
C GLU A 104 17.04 10.84 -5.80
N HIS A 105 16.59 9.85 -6.57
CA HIS A 105 17.08 9.54 -7.93
C HIS A 105 16.23 10.18 -9.03
N GLY A 106 15.46 11.23 -8.71
CA GLY A 106 14.73 12.04 -9.69
C GLY A 106 13.38 11.47 -10.13
N TYR A 107 12.89 10.39 -9.52
CA TYR A 107 11.54 9.92 -9.77
C TYR A 107 10.52 10.86 -9.12
N LYS A 108 9.47 11.19 -9.85
CA LYS A 108 8.35 12.02 -9.40
C LYS A 108 7.12 11.14 -9.20
N PRO A 109 6.36 11.32 -8.12
CA PRO A 109 5.11 10.60 -7.95
C PRO A 109 4.10 11.01 -9.02
N VAL A 110 3.27 10.07 -9.47
CA VAL A 110 2.23 10.28 -10.47
C VAL A 110 0.94 9.63 -9.97
N GLY A 111 -0.16 10.38 -10.03
CA GLY A 111 -1.50 9.93 -9.69
C GLY A 111 -1.92 10.16 -8.24
N GLU A 112 -3.20 9.92 -7.97
CA GLU A 112 -3.89 10.26 -6.71
C GLU A 112 -3.35 9.52 -5.48
N GLY A 113 -2.70 8.36 -5.68
CA GLY A 113 -2.17 7.54 -4.58
C GLY A 113 -1.11 8.24 -3.73
N TRP A 114 -0.46 9.26 -4.28
CA TRP A 114 0.60 9.98 -3.60
C TRP A 114 0.11 10.87 -2.45
N ALA A 115 -1.06 11.48 -2.52
CA ALA A 115 -1.54 12.39 -1.48
C ALA A 115 -1.61 11.69 -0.11
N LEU A 116 -2.10 10.45 -0.09
CA LEU A 116 -2.17 9.61 1.11
C LEU A 116 -0.80 9.02 1.49
N ALA A 117 0.01 8.62 0.50
CA ALA A 117 1.31 8.01 0.72
C ALA A 117 2.35 8.99 1.28
N GLY A 118 2.41 10.21 0.71
CA GLY A 118 3.30 11.28 1.13
C GLY A 118 3.05 11.69 2.57
N GLN A 119 1.77 11.86 2.96
CA GLN A 119 1.40 12.10 4.35
C GLN A 119 1.88 10.98 5.28
N LYS A 120 1.67 9.72 4.90
CA LYS A 120 2.08 8.56 5.71
C LYS A 120 3.60 8.43 5.83
N TRP A 121 4.35 8.82 4.81
CA TRP A 121 5.81 8.74 4.82
C TRP A 121 6.49 10.00 5.36
N GLY A 122 5.74 11.08 5.58
CA GLY A 122 6.26 12.37 6.04
C GLY A 122 7.01 13.13 4.95
N ILE A 123 6.65 12.91 3.67
CA ILE A 123 7.29 13.52 2.51
C ILE A 123 6.36 14.60 1.97
N ALA A 124 6.87 15.81 1.80
CA ALA A 124 6.10 16.93 1.23
C ALA A 124 5.62 16.57 -0.18
N VAL A 125 4.38 16.93 -0.49
CA VAL A 125 3.78 16.70 -1.81
C VAL A 125 4.44 17.66 -2.81
N PRO A 126 5.15 17.16 -3.85
CA PRO A 126 5.62 18.05 -4.90
C PRO A 126 4.40 18.60 -5.63
N ALA A 127 4.38 19.92 -5.85
CA ALA A 127 3.24 20.67 -6.41
C ALA A 127 2.72 20.11 -7.76
N ALA A 128 3.55 19.33 -8.47
CA ALA A 128 3.20 18.66 -9.72
C ALA A 128 2.17 17.51 -9.59
N VAL A 129 1.82 17.10 -8.36
CA VAL A 129 0.83 16.04 -8.07
C VAL A 129 -0.44 16.62 -7.43
N ALA A 130 -0.68 17.93 -7.60
CA ALA A 130 -1.99 18.50 -7.30
C ALA A 130 -3.02 17.95 -8.30
N PRO A 131 -4.24 17.59 -7.84
CA PRO A 131 -5.30 17.05 -8.70
C PRO A 131 -5.73 18.02 -9.80
#